data_AF-A0A9X3NBV9-F1
#
_entry.id   AF-A0A9X3NBV9-F1
#
_cell.length_a   1.000
_cell.length_b   1.000
_cell.length_c   1.000
_cell.angle_alpha   90.00
_cell.angle_beta   90.00
_cell.angle_gamma   90.00
#
_symmetry.space_group_name_H-M   'P 1'
#
loop_
_entity.id
_entity.type
_entity.pdbx_description
1 polymer ?
#
loop_
_entity_poly.entity_id
_entity_poly.type
_entity_poly.pdbx_seq_one_letter_code
_entity_poly.pdbx_strand_id
1 'polypeptide(L)'
;AGAAAGAAGTGPAGGGPTWLSGLAYACLRRGFWDVPPHAGGAGTLVTMGAGPEGDALGEAVLARLAAPVTVVRGAASDLAAPAHATVLTALPSLQDVLLAADVVIATAGQTSLEAAACGTPAVLLALDAFQAEQARRLAEAGAALLADSAEDAVRLATALLEAPEQRAKLTAAGRATIDGRGARRVAEALSRLRGAAA
;
A
#
# COMPACT_ATOMS: atom_id res chain seq x y z
N ALA A 1 -17.45 12.97 3.99
CA ALA A 1 -17.06 13.80 2.84
C ALA A 1 -16.02 13.01 2.06
N GLY A 2 -16.35 12.56 0.84
CA GLY A 2 -15.47 11.69 0.07
C GLY A 2 -14.23 12.45 -0.38
N ALA A 3 -13.06 12.05 0.11
CA ALA A 3 -11.79 12.46 -0.46
C ALA A 3 -11.81 12.06 -1.94
N ALA A 4 -11.61 13.02 -2.84
CA ALA A 4 -11.64 12.77 -4.28
C ALA A 4 -10.55 11.75 -4.64
N ALA A 5 -10.95 10.49 -4.84
CA ALA A 5 -10.05 9.37 -5.13
C ALA A 5 -9.14 9.67 -6.35
N GLY A 6 -9.55 10.56 -7.24
CA GLY A 6 -8.69 11.19 -8.23
C GLY A 6 -9.46 12.18 -9.08
N ALA A 7 -8.74 13.04 -9.80
CA ALA A 7 -9.33 14.00 -10.73
C ALA A 7 -8.70 13.84 -12.11
N ALA A 8 -9.54 13.79 -13.14
CA ALA A 8 -9.15 14.14 -14.50
C ALA A 8 -9.65 15.54 -14.78
N GLY A 9 -8.79 16.39 -15.32
CA GLY A 9 -9.15 17.78 -15.63
C GLY A 9 -8.38 18.29 -16.84
N THR A 10 -9.00 19.21 -17.56
CA THR A 10 -8.34 20.04 -18.58
C THR A 10 -7.86 21.33 -17.93
N GLY A 11 -6.70 21.85 -18.38
CA GLY A 11 -6.19 23.13 -17.88
C GLY A 11 -7.20 24.27 -18.02
N PRO A 12 -7.08 25.35 -17.22
CA PRO A 12 -7.97 26.50 -17.31
C PRO A 12 -7.94 27.04 -18.75
N ALA A 13 -9.12 27.17 -19.36
CA ALA A 13 -9.39 27.54 -20.75
C ALA A 13 -9.53 26.40 -21.80
N GLY A 14 -9.70 25.13 -21.40
CA GLY A 14 -10.16 24.08 -22.33
C GLY A 14 -9.18 23.66 -23.44
N GLY A 15 -8.02 24.31 -23.53
CA GLY A 15 -6.90 23.99 -24.42
C GLY A 15 -5.59 23.65 -23.71
N GLY A 16 -5.62 23.47 -22.37
CA GLY A 16 -4.45 23.09 -21.58
C GLY A 16 -4.22 21.57 -21.51
N PRO A 17 -3.04 21.11 -21.03
CA PRO A 17 -2.75 19.69 -20.87
C PRO A 17 -3.80 19.00 -20.01
N THR A 18 -4.17 17.78 -20.38
CA THR A 18 -5.03 16.92 -19.57
C THR A 18 -4.18 16.30 -18.47
N TRP A 19 -4.62 16.43 -17.22
CA TRP A 19 -3.95 15.84 -16.06
C TRP A 19 -4.74 14.66 -15.52
N LEU A 20 -4.04 13.57 -15.22
CA LEU A 20 -4.59 12.43 -14.48
C LEU A 20 -3.84 12.36 -13.14
N SER A 21 -4.55 12.53 -12.03
CA SER A 21 -3.91 12.53 -10.72
C SER A 21 -4.81 11.93 -9.64
N GLY A 22 -4.18 11.48 -8.55
CA GLY A 22 -4.83 10.85 -7.41
C GLY A 22 -4.72 9.33 -7.40
N LEU A 23 -5.17 8.73 -6.29
CA LEU A 23 -5.03 7.31 -5.98
C LEU A 23 -5.80 6.40 -6.95
N ALA A 24 -6.90 6.87 -7.53
CA ALA A 24 -7.67 6.17 -8.56
C ALA A 24 -6.88 5.93 -9.86
N TYR A 25 -5.79 6.68 -10.08
CA TYR A 25 -4.88 6.50 -11.22
C TYR A 25 -3.58 5.78 -10.84
N ALA A 26 -3.49 5.18 -9.64
CA ALA A 26 -2.34 4.37 -9.25
C ALA A 26 -2.07 3.25 -10.27
N CYS A 27 -0.89 3.29 -10.89
CA CYS A 27 -0.46 2.31 -11.89
C CYS A 27 0.16 1.10 -11.20
N LEU A 28 -0.66 0.14 -10.82
CA LEU A 28 -0.19 -1.11 -10.21
C LEU A 28 0.26 -2.13 -11.25
N ARG A 29 1.08 -3.08 -10.82
CA ARG A 29 1.49 -4.25 -11.62
C ARG A 29 0.28 -5.11 -11.96
N ARG A 30 0.36 -5.86 -13.07
CA ARG A 30 -0.77 -6.68 -13.57
C ARG A 30 -1.37 -7.63 -12.54
N GLY A 31 -0.56 -8.17 -11.62
CA GLY A 31 -1.06 -9.04 -10.55
C GLY A 31 -2.13 -8.35 -9.69
N PHE A 32 -2.01 -7.05 -9.46
CA PHE A 32 -2.93 -6.27 -8.63
C PHE A 32 -4.10 -5.65 -9.41
N TRP A 33 -4.40 -6.16 -10.60
CA TRP A 33 -5.57 -5.73 -11.37
C TRP A 33 -6.76 -6.63 -11.03
N ASP A 34 -7.92 -6.03 -10.77
CA ASP A 34 -9.16 -6.77 -10.45
C ASP A 34 -8.97 -7.78 -9.30
N VAL A 35 -8.33 -7.32 -8.23
CA VAL A 35 -7.90 -8.15 -7.09
C VAL A 35 -9.09 -8.86 -6.42
N PRO A 36 -8.97 -10.16 -6.08
CA PRO A 36 -10.00 -10.87 -5.33
C PRO A 36 -10.27 -10.22 -3.96
N PRO A 37 -11.37 -10.60 -3.28
CA PRO A 37 -11.64 -10.13 -1.93
C PRO A 37 -10.48 -10.42 -0.97
N HIS A 38 -10.22 -9.50 -0.04
CA HIS A 38 -9.27 -9.69 1.05
C HIS A 38 -9.70 -10.89 1.90
N ALA A 39 -8.77 -11.82 2.16
CA ALA A 39 -9.05 -13.05 2.88
C ALA A 39 -8.76 -12.90 4.39
N GLY A 40 -7.63 -12.28 4.73
CA GLY A 40 -7.15 -12.17 6.11
C GLY A 40 -6.81 -13.52 6.75
N GLY A 41 -6.50 -13.50 8.05
CA GLY A 41 -6.25 -14.68 8.88
C GLY A 41 -4.80 -15.14 9.01
N ALA A 42 -3.85 -14.53 8.28
CA ALA A 42 -2.42 -14.87 8.38
C ALA A 42 -1.62 -13.97 9.34
N GLY A 43 -2.29 -13.13 10.13
CA GLY A 43 -1.64 -12.26 11.12
C GLY A 43 -0.92 -11.07 10.49
N THR A 44 0.23 -10.70 11.08
CA THR A 44 1.00 -9.52 10.65
C THR A 44 2.00 -9.86 9.57
N LEU A 45 1.96 -9.06 8.50
CA LEU A 45 2.98 -9.01 7.47
C LEU A 45 3.86 -7.76 7.67
N VAL A 46 5.17 -7.90 7.54
CA VAL A 46 6.13 -6.79 7.54
C VAL A 46 6.89 -6.77 6.22
N THR A 47 6.93 -5.61 5.56
CA THR A 47 7.73 -5.43 4.34
C THR A 47 8.13 -3.95 4.17
N MET A 48 9.43 -3.68 4.11
CA MET A 48 9.95 -2.31 4.17
C MET A 48 10.69 -1.86 2.89
N GLY A 49 10.56 -2.62 1.80
CA GLY A 49 11.31 -2.38 0.57
C GLY A 49 12.61 -3.20 0.51
N ALA A 50 13.62 -2.68 -0.20
CA ALA A 50 14.84 -3.42 -0.54
C ALA A 50 16.12 -2.56 -0.43
N GLY A 51 16.21 -1.71 0.60
CA GLY A 51 17.34 -0.81 0.79
C GLY A 51 17.66 -0.59 2.27
N PRO A 52 18.84 -0.05 2.59
CA PRO A 52 19.37 -0.01 3.95
C PRO A 52 18.49 0.80 4.92
N GLU A 53 17.85 1.88 4.48
CA GLU A 53 16.93 2.66 5.32
C GLU A 53 15.67 1.86 5.66
N GLY A 54 15.16 1.09 4.69
CA GLY A 54 14.03 0.19 4.89
C GLY A 54 14.38 -0.98 5.80
N ASP A 55 15.58 -1.54 5.65
CA ASP A 55 16.06 -2.64 6.48
C ASP A 55 16.21 -2.18 7.95
N ALA A 56 16.85 -1.03 8.21
CA ALA A 56 16.98 -0.49 9.57
C ALA A 56 15.62 -0.26 10.24
N LEU A 57 14.64 0.24 9.48
CA LEU A 57 13.28 0.43 9.98
C LEU A 57 12.56 -0.91 10.23
N GLY A 58 12.76 -1.88 9.34
CA GLY A 58 12.26 -3.25 9.48
C GLY A 58 12.78 -3.92 10.75
N GLU A 59 14.07 -3.81 11.03
CA GLU A 59 14.69 -4.34 12.24
C GLU A 59 14.08 -3.70 13.49
N ALA A 60 13.89 -2.36 13.48
CA ALA A 60 13.27 -1.66 14.60
C ALA A 60 11.83 -2.11 14.86
N VAL A 61 11.05 -2.40 13.82
CA VAL A 61 9.68 -2.95 13.93
C VAL A 61 9.73 -4.39 14.44
N LEU A 62 10.55 -5.25 13.84
CA LEU A 62 10.62 -6.66 14.17
C LEU A 62 11.13 -6.93 15.59
N ALA A 63 12.05 -6.11 16.10
CA ALA A 63 12.53 -6.20 17.48
C ALA A 63 11.43 -5.99 18.54
N ARG A 64 10.28 -5.44 18.15
CA ARG A 64 9.15 -5.14 19.03
C ARG A 64 7.94 -6.06 18.82
N LEU A 65 7.95 -6.88 17.77
CA LEU A 65 6.85 -7.80 17.48
C LEU A 65 7.05 -9.13 18.21
N ALA A 66 6.17 -9.40 19.18
CA ALA A 66 6.18 -10.62 19.99
C ALA A 66 5.39 -11.79 19.37
N ALA A 67 4.56 -11.53 18.36
CA ALA A 67 3.72 -12.54 17.70
C ALA A 67 4.40 -13.15 16.46
N PRO A 68 3.98 -14.34 16.00
CA PRO A 68 4.38 -14.86 14.70
C PRO A 68 4.15 -13.82 13.61
N VAL A 69 5.21 -13.51 12.87
CA VAL A 69 5.22 -12.47 11.85
C VAL A 69 5.74 -13.05 10.54
N THR A 70 5.10 -12.69 9.44
CA THR A 70 5.64 -12.96 8.12
C THR A 70 6.43 -11.74 7.67
N VAL A 71 7.67 -11.92 7.23
CA VAL A 71 8.54 -10.86 6.73
C VAL A 71 8.82 -11.11 5.27
N VAL A 72 8.51 -10.14 4.40
CA VAL A 72 8.90 -10.22 2.99
C VAL A 72 10.07 -9.29 2.74
N ARG A 73 11.16 -9.87 2.27
CA ARG A 73 12.39 -9.18 1.88
C ARG A 73 12.49 -9.05 0.36
N GLY A 74 12.83 -7.85 -0.09
CA GLY A 74 13.26 -7.66 -1.48
C GLY A 74 14.59 -8.35 -1.77
N ALA A 75 14.90 -8.58 -3.04
CA ALA A 75 16.11 -9.32 -3.45
C ALA A 75 17.43 -8.64 -3.01
N ALA A 76 17.41 -7.33 -2.78
CA ALA A 76 18.56 -6.54 -2.32
C ALA A 76 18.47 -6.15 -0.82
N SER A 77 17.52 -6.72 -0.08
CA SER A 77 17.37 -6.48 1.36
C SER A 77 18.25 -7.43 2.17
N ASP A 78 19.00 -6.86 3.10
CA ASP A 78 19.79 -7.58 4.10
C ASP A 78 19.08 -7.64 5.47
N LEU A 79 17.79 -7.26 5.51
CA LEU A 79 16.97 -7.24 6.73
C LEU A 79 17.13 -8.55 7.53
N ALA A 80 17.65 -8.42 8.74
CA ALA A 80 17.70 -9.48 9.72
C ALA A 80 16.29 -9.70 10.32
N ALA A 81 15.85 -10.95 10.34
CA ALA A 81 14.57 -11.33 10.93
C ALA A 81 14.80 -12.17 12.20
N PRO A 82 13.98 -11.99 13.26
CA PRO A 82 14.10 -12.79 14.46
C PRO A 82 13.68 -14.24 14.20
N ALA A 83 14.11 -15.18 15.06
CA ALA A 83 13.92 -16.62 14.85
C ALA A 83 12.44 -17.07 14.76
N HIS A 84 11.50 -16.30 15.32
CA HIS A 84 10.06 -16.56 15.25
C HIS A 84 9.39 -16.00 13.99
N ALA A 85 10.13 -15.30 13.13
CA ALA A 85 9.61 -14.76 11.88
C ALA A 85 9.68 -15.79 10.75
N THR A 86 8.60 -15.89 9.97
CA THR A 86 8.63 -16.59 8.68
C THR A 86 9.13 -15.62 7.62
N VAL A 87 10.28 -15.93 7.03
CA VAL A 87 10.93 -15.05 6.04
C VAL A 87 10.64 -15.54 4.63
N LEU A 88 10.08 -14.65 3.81
CA LEU A 88 9.83 -14.88 2.39
C LEU A 88 10.75 -13.97 1.57
N THR A 89 11.46 -14.55 0.61
CA THR A 89 12.41 -13.84 -0.26
C THR A 89 12.04 -14.03 -1.73
N ALA A 90 12.40 -13.06 -2.57
CA ALA A 90 12.30 -13.16 -4.03
C ALA A 90 10.91 -13.56 -4.56
N LEU A 91 9.84 -13.11 -3.88
CA LEU A 91 8.48 -13.38 -4.34
C LEU A 91 8.23 -12.67 -5.68
N PRO A 92 7.67 -13.36 -6.69
CA PRO A 92 7.32 -12.74 -7.97
C PRO A 92 6.17 -11.72 -7.83
N SER A 93 5.37 -11.86 -6.77
CA SER A 93 4.26 -10.97 -6.43
C SER A 93 4.03 -10.97 -4.92
N LEU A 94 3.60 -9.83 -4.37
CA LEU A 94 3.17 -9.71 -2.98
C LEU A 94 1.65 -9.94 -2.81
N GLN A 95 0.91 -10.16 -3.89
CA GLN A 95 -0.55 -10.24 -3.83
C GLN A 95 -1.06 -11.28 -2.83
N ASP A 96 -0.56 -12.52 -2.91
CA ASP A 96 -1.08 -13.61 -2.09
C ASP A 96 -0.83 -13.36 -0.60
N VAL A 97 0.38 -12.89 -0.26
CA VAL A 97 0.74 -12.58 1.13
C VAL A 97 0.00 -11.35 1.66
N LEU A 98 -0.25 -10.35 0.81
CA LEU A 98 -1.07 -9.19 1.18
C LEU A 98 -2.54 -9.60 1.41
N LEU A 99 -3.10 -10.44 0.54
CA LEU A 99 -4.49 -10.91 0.68
C LEU A 99 -4.71 -11.76 1.92
N ALA A 100 -3.71 -12.56 2.31
CA ALA A 100 -3.76 -13.41 3.49
C ALA A 100 -3.50 -12.65 4.80
N ALA A 101 -2.69 -11.60 4.80
CA ALA A 101 -2.35 -10.84 6.00
C ALA A 101 -3.58 -10.14 6.60
N ASP A 102 -3.73 -10.16 7.93
CA ASP A 102 -4.73 -9.36 8.63
C ASP A 102 -4.35 -7.88 8.66
N VAL A 103 -3.05 -7.60 8.83
CA VAL A 103 -2.47 -6.26 8.84
C VAL A 103 -1.09 -6.31 8.22
N VAL A 104 -0.75 -5.30 7.42
CA VAL A 104 0.61 -5.08 6.93
C VAL A 104 1.25 -3.85 7.56
N ILE A 105 2.48 -3.97 8.04
CA ILE A 105 3.35 -2.84 8.38
C ILE A 105 4.32 -2.66 7.22
N ALA A 106 4.27 -1.50 6.57
CA ALA A 106 5.08 -1.24 5.40
C ALA A 106 5.56 0.21 5.28
N THR A 107 6.56 0.42 4.43
CA THR A 107 6.89 1.75 3.97
C THR A 107 5.85 2.27 2.97
N ALA A 108 5.66 3.58 2.91
CA ALA A 108 4.68 4.22 2.01
C ALA A 108 5.20 4.37 0.56
N GLY A 109 5.65 3.24 -0.02
CA GLY A 109 5.99 3.10 -1.43
C GLY A 109 4.91 2.35 -2.22
N GLN A 110 5.29 1.69 -3.32
CA GLN A 110 4.35 0.94 -4.17
C GLN A 110 3.53 -0.11 -3.40
N THR A 111 4.16 -0.79 -2.43
CA THR A 111 3.48 -1.80 -1.60
C THR A 111 2.29 -1.24 -0.84
N SER A 112 2.32 0.05 -0.45
CA SER A 112 1.18 0.69 0.24
C SER A 112 -0.04 0.85 -0.68
N LEU A 113 0.19 1.13 -1.97
CA LEU A 113 -0.87 1.20 -2.98
C LEU A 113 -1.41 -0.20 -3.33
N GLU A 114 -0.51 -1.19 -3.40
CA GLU A 114 -0.83 -2.60 -3.61
C GLU A 114 -1.68 -3.14 -2.44
N ALA A 115 -1.32 -2.84 -1.19
CA ALA A 115 -2.08 -3.20 0.01
C ALA A 115 -3.49 -2.59 0.00
N ALA A 116 -3.61 -1.30 -0.32
CA ALA A 116 -4.90 -0.64 -0.45
C ALA A 116 -5.78 -1.31 -1.53
N ALA A 117 -5.20 -1.68 -2.68
CA ALA A 117 -5.94 -2.38 -3.74
C ALA A 117 -6.37 -3.80 -3.34
N CYS A 118 -5.53 -4.52 -2.59
CA CYS A 118 -5.91 -5.78 -1.97
C CYS A 118 -7.02 -5.60 -0.92
N GLY A 119 -7.12 -4.42 -0.31
CA GLY A 119 -7.94 -4.19 0.87
C GLY A 119 -7.28 -4.69 2.14
N THR A 120 -5.96 -4.84 2.15
CA THR A 120 -5.20 -5.24 3.34
C THR A 120 -5.03 -4.02 4.24
N PRO A 121 -5.53 -4.04 5.49
CA PRO A 121 -5.30 -2.96 6.44
C PRO A 121 -3.80 -2.69 6.61
N ALA A 122 -3.39 -1.43 6.41
CA ALA A 122 -1.98 -1.06 6.41
C ALA A 122 -1.65 -0.03 7.51
N VAL A 123 -0.50 -0.23 8.15
CA VAL A 123 0.15 0.77 9.00
C VAL A 123 1.44 1.20 8.30
N LEU A 124 1.52 2.49 7.98
CA LEU A 124 2.55 3.03 7.09
C LEU A 124 3.56 3.87 7.86
N LEU A 125 4.83 3.63 7.55
CA LEU A 125 5.96 4.47 7.93
C LEU A 125 6.54 5.12 6.68
N ALA A 126 6.89 6.40 6.75
CA ALA A 126 7.51 7.11 5.62
C ALA A 126 9.02 7.26 5.83
N LEU A 127 9.80 6.87 4.82
CA LEU A 127 11.27 7.07 4.84
C LEU A 127 11.68 8.47 4.41
N ASP A 128 10.84 9.15 3.63
CA ASP A 128 11.13 10.45 3.05
C ASP A 128 9.85 11.28 2.86
N ALA A 129 10.00 12.54 2.39
CA ALA A 129 8.89 13.46 2.20
C ALA A 129 7.89 13.00 1.12
N PHE A 130 8.34 12.30 0.08
CA PHE A 130 7.45 11.78 -0.97
C PHE A 130 6.58 10.64 -0.43
N GLN A 131 7.18 9.76 0.36
CA GLN A 131 6.46 8.69 1.05
C GLN A 131 5.50 9.25 2.10
N ALA A 132 5.89 10.30 2.83
CA ALA A 132 5.02 10.95 3.83
C ALA A 132 3.75 11.51 3.19
N GLU A 133 3.87 12.17 2.04
CA GLU A 133 2.73 12.69 1.29
C GLU A 133 1.83 11.56 0.76
N GLN A 134 2.41 10.46 0.26
CA GLN A 134 1.63 9.29 -0.16
C GLN A 134 0.88 8.65 1.01
N ALA A 135 1.56 8.45 2.14
CA ALA A 135 0.98 7.89 3.36
C ALA A 135 -0.22 8.75 3.81
N ARG A 136 -0.03 10.08 3.89
CA ARG A 136 -1.06 11.04 4.28
C ARG A 136 -2.31 10.91 3.40
N ARG A 137 -2.15 10.84 2.08
CA ARG A 137 -3.27 10.66 1.14
C ARG A 137 -4.02 9.35 1.37
N LEU A 138 -3.30 8.26 1.64
CA LEU A 138 -3.92 6.96 1.93
C LEU A 138 -4.71 7.01 3.25
N ALA A 139 -4.19 7.65 4.30
CA ALA A 139 -4.93 7.78 5.55
C ALA A 139 -6.11 8.76 5.48
N GLU A 140 -5.99 9.87 4.74
CA GLU A 140 -7.12 10.76 4.48
C GLU A 140 -8.25 10.07 3.71
N ALA A 141 -7.90 9.11 2.86
CA ALA A 141 -8.87 8.24 2.18
C ALA A 141 -9.40 7.11 3.09
N GLY A 142 -8.88 6.96 4.32
CA GLY A 142 -9.21 5.87 5.23
C GLY A 142 -8.65 4.51 4.80
N ALA A 143 -7.70 4.47 3.87
CA ALA A 143 -7.12 3.25 3.33
C ALA A 143 -5.93 2.70 4.16
N ALA A 144 -5.37 3.50 5.07
CA ALA A 144 -4.25 3.13 5.92
C ALA A 144 -4.23 3.97 7.21
N LEU A 145 -3.41 3.55 8.18
CA LEU A 145 -3.00 4.36 9.33
C LEU A 145 -1.55 4.82 9.13
N LEU A 146 -1.21 6.02 9.61
CA LEU A 146 0.17 6.48 9.68
C LEU A 146 0.73 6.18 11.05
N ALA A 147 1.98 5.75 11.08
CA ALA A 147 2.78 5.66 12.28
C ALA A 147 3.94 6.66 12.22
N ASP A 148 4.23 7.29 13.35
CA ASP A 148 5.36 8.24 13.45
C ASP A 148 6.68 7.54 13.81
N SER A 149 6.62 6.29 14.26
CA SER A 149 7.78 5.51 14.69
C SER A 149 7.53 4.01 14.59
N ALA A 150 8.59 3.20 14.65
CA ALA A 150 8.47 1.74 14.70
C ALA A 150 7.62 1.23 15.90
N GLU A 151 7.72 1.89 17.06
CA GLU A 151 6.92 1.56 18.23
C GLU A 151 5.43 1.84 18.00
N ASP A 152 5.13 3.01 17.44
CA ASP A 152 3.76 3.38 17.08
C ASP A 152 3.19 2.42 16.02
N ALA A 153 4.00 2.04 15.03
CA ALA A 153 3.58 1.09 13.99
C ALA A 153 3.17 -0.26 14.58
N VAL A 154 3.97 -0.80 15.50
CA VAL A 154 3.67 -2.06 16.19
C VAL A 154 2.44 -1.92 17.08
N ARG A 155 2.30 -0.81 17.81
CA ARG A 155 1.12 -0.53 18.64
C ARG A 155 -0.16 -0.48 17.79
N LEU A 156 -0.16 0.26 16.69
CA LEU A 156 -1.31 0.40 15.78
C LEU A 156 -1.65 -0.94 15.11
N ALA A 157 -0.65 -1.69 14.65
CA ALA A 157 -0.88 -2.99 14.04
C ALA A 157 -1.48 -3.99 15.05
N THR A 158 -0.98 -3.99 16.29
CA THR A 158 -1.53 -4.82 17.38
C THR A 158 -2.97 -4.42 17.69
N ALA A 159 -3.26 -3.12 17.78
CA ALA A 159 -4.63 -2.64 17.99
C ALA A 159 -5.57 -3.04 16.84
N LEU A 160 -5.08 -3.04 15.59
CA LEU A 160 -5.86 -3.50 14.44
C LEU A 160 -6.15 -5.00 14.47
N LEU A 161 -5.23 -5.85 14.95
CA LEU A 161 -5.48 -7.29 15.11
C LEU A 161 -6.65 -7.59 16.05
N GLU A 162 -6.83 -6.76 17.08
CA GLU A 162 -7.94 -6.89 18.04
C GLU A 162 -9.22 -6.14 17.62
N ALA A 163 -9.19 -5.40 16.50
CA ALA A 163 -10.29 -4.53 16.05
C ALA A 163 -10.83 -4.95 14.66
N PRO A 164 -11.57 -6.08 14.54
CA PRO A 164 -12.06 -6.58 13.26
C PRO A 164 -12.95 -5.59 12.50
N GLU A 165 -13.77 -4.80 13.20
CA GLU A 165 -14.59 -3.76 12.56
C GLU A 165 -13.74 -2.65 11.96
N GLN A 166 -12.66 -2.26 12.62
CA GLN A 166 -11.75 -1.24 12.11
C GLN A 166 -10.97 -1.76 10.90
N ARG A 167 -10.54 -3.03 10.93
CA ARG A 167 -9.96 -3.69 9.76
C ARG A 167 -10.91 -3.67 8.57
N ALA A 168 -12.18 -4.07 8.78
CA ALA A 168 -13.19 -4.06 7.73
C ALA A 168 -13.40 -2.67 7.10
N LYS A 169 -13.36 -1.60 7.90
CA LYS A 169 -13.44 -0.21 7.40
C LYS A 169 -12.24 0.15 6.52
N LEU A 170 -11.02 -0.14 6.98
CA LEU A 170 -9.78 0.09 6.20
C LEU A 170 -9.80 -0.72 4.89
N THR A 171 -10.21 -1.99 4.95
CA THR A 171 -10.36 -2.87 3.79
C THR A 171 -11.31 -2.29 2.75
N ALA A 172 -12.51 -1.87 3.18
CA ALA A 172 -13.50 -1.28 2.28
C ALA A 172 -13.01 0.03 1.66
N ALA A 173 -12.42 0.90 2.47
CA ALA A 173 -11.91 2.20 2.02
C ALA A 173 -10.72 2.06 1.06
N GLY A 174 -9.78 1.15 1.34
CA GLY A 174 -8.65 0.85 0.45
C GLY A 174 -9.11 0.45 -0.95
N ARG A 175 -10.02 -0.53 -1.02
CA ARG A 175 -10.55 -1.04 -2.30
C ARG A 175 -11.40 -0.02 -3.05
N ALA A 176 -12.13 0.84 -2.33
CA ALA A 176 -12.89 1.92 -2.93
C ALA A 176 -11.98 3.03 -3.49
N THR A 177 -10.82 3.24 -2.87
CA THR A 177 -9.86 4.28 -3.24
C THR A 177 -8.95 3.84 -4.39
N ILE A 178 -8.48 2.59 -4.36
CA ILE A 178 -7.62 1.99 -5.39
C ILE A 178 -8.25 0.67 -5.83
N ASP A 179 -8.86 0.66 -7.00
CA ASP A 179 -9.56 -0.51 -7.54
C ASP A 179 -8.68 -1.38 -8.48
N GLY A 180 -7.39 -1.08 -8.56
CA GLY A 180 -6.44 -1.76 -9.44
C GLY A 180 -6.58 -1.41 -10.93
N ARG A 181 -7.45 -0.46 -11.32
CA ARG A 181 -7.67 -0.09 -12.74
C ARG A 181 -6.93 1.15 -13.20
N GLY A 182 -6.15 1.79 -12.33
CA GLY A 182 -5.46 3.05 -12.64
C GLY A 182 -4.59 2.99 -13.90
N ALA A 183 -3.79 1.94 -14.07
CA ALA A 183 -2.98 1.75 -15.28
C ALA A 183 -3.82 1.67 -16.56
N ARG A 184 -5.00 1.05 -16.50
CA ARG A 184 -5.93 0.97 -17.65
C ARG A 184 -6.55 2.33 -17.96
N ARG A 185 -6.95 3.09 -16.92
CA ARG A 185 -7.44 4.48 -17.09
C ARG A 185 -6.41 5.35 -17.80
N VAL A 186 -5.14 5.26 -17.38
CA VAL A 186 -4.04 6.00 -18.00
C VAL A 186 -3.83 5.57 -19.46
N ALA A 187 -3.79 4.27 -19.74
CA ALA A 187 -3.63 3.75 -21.10
C ALA A 187 -4.78 4.17 -22.04
N GLU A 188 -6.01 4.18 -21.54
CA GLU A 188 -7.18 4.63 -22.30
C GLU A 188 -7.08 6.13 -22.64
N ALA A 189 -6.71 6.96 -21.67
CA ALA A 189 -6.51 8.39 -21.90
C ALA A 189 -5.41 8.67 -22.94
N LEU A 190 -4.28 7.97 -22.86
CA LEU A 190 -3.20 8.05 -23.87
C LEU A 190 -3.67 7.61 -25.26
N SER A 191 -4.53 6.59 -25.33
CA SER A 191 -5.07 6.10 -26.61
C SER A 191 -6.02 7.11 -27.25
N ARG A 192 -6.84 7.80 -26.45
CA ARG A 192 -7.73 8.88 -26.92
C ARG A 192 -6.93 10.06 -27.47
N LEU A 193 -5.80 10.41 -26.85
CA LEU A 193 -4.91 11.47 -27.37
C LEU A 193 -4.34 11.14 -28.75
N ARG A 194 -3.98 9.87 -29.00
CA ARG A 194 -3.52 9.43 -30.32
C ARG A 194 -4.64 9.46 -31.37
N GLY A 195 -5.85 9.06 -30.99
CA GLY A 195 -7.00 9.04 -31.91
C GLY A 195 -7.55 10.42 -32.27
N ALA A 196 -7.39 11.41 -31.38
CA ALA A 196 -7.78 12.81 -31.65
C ALA A 196 -6.75 13.57 -32.52
N ALA A 197 -5.57 13.00 -32.74
CA ALA A 197 -4.51 13.57 -33.56
C ALA A 197 -4.42 12.98 -34.99
N ALA A 198 -5.37 12.11 -35.36
CA ALA A 198 -5.51 11.49 -36.68
C ALA A 198 -6.75 12.05 -37.39
#